data_AF-A0A7U9NGQ6-F1
#
_entry.id   AF-A0A7U9NGQ6-F1
#
_cell.length_a   1.000
_cell.length_b   1.000
_cell.length_c   1.000
_cell.angle_alpha   90.00
_cell.angle_beta   90.00
_cell.angle_gamma   90.00
#
_symmetry.space_group_name_H-M   'P 1'
#
loop_
_entity.id
_entity.type
_entity.pdbx_description
1 polymer ?
#
loop_
_entity_poly.entity_id
_entity_poly.type
_entity_poly.pdbx_seq_one_letter_code
_entity_poly.pdbx_strand_id
1 'polypeptide(L)'
;MKERNSSITKKIAGAAIVLSGAYFLMKAIAKKKSEGREIDADNPYIDKTELPFSSVTIYEQTFKPIIDKSLAFAGLVILSPLFAAISAAIFIDDPGTIFFTQKRIGKDKRFFCLHKFRSMKMSTPHDVPTHQLRDPEQYITRVGRVLRKTSLDELPQIWDIFRGRMSIIGPRPALWNQEDLVAERQKYGANGVLPGLTGWAQINGRDELEISEKAKLDGEYVRHLKQGGLRALFFDIKCFLGTIKSVAGSDGVVEGGTGELHKSAGFEDYGYKKEFHIDRAMCKRILIVGANSYIGESFESYVRSYYSSNFRIDTADTMDSSWRETDFGSYDTVFHVAGIAHADVGNVDEATKRKYYAVNTDLAIEAARLAKDAGVRQFVFMSSMIVYGESMPYGKEKMIDEHTVPAPANFYGDSKWQADRGVRQLQDENFHVAVLRPPMIYGPGSKGNYPVLAKLAKRLPVFPAVHNQRSMLYIDNLCEFLCLLMLSGEGGIYFPQNAEYTNTSEMVEQIADAVWHPIRVTKLFNPAVAAASHIPGKAGGLVNKAFGNSAYDRKLSVYKGLDYCVKDLRTSIAETEEERPEEKENKENCRPYGLSIIIHQNQYTEGFPVNTILPGSWDGADIT
;
A
#
# COMPACT_ATOMS: atom_id res chain seq x y z
N MET A 1 65.58 6.35 -19.79
CA MET A 1 64.86 5.41 -20.68
C MET A 1 64.53 4.06 -20.05
N LYS A 2 65.46 3.40 -19.34
CA LYS A 2 65.25 2.07 -18.71
C LYS A 2 64.10 2.00 -17.69
N GLU A 3 63.91 3.01 -16.85
CA GLU A 3 62.82 3.04 -15.85
C GLU A 3 61.44 3.28 -16.45
N ARG A 4 61.35 4.09 -17.51
CA ARG A 4 60.09 4.37 -18.22
C ARG A 4 59.59 3.12 -18.93
N ASN A 5 60.51 2.33 -19.51
CA ASN A 5 60.18 1.03 -20.10
C ASN A 5 59.71 0.04 -19.04
N SER A 6 60.37 -0.08 -17.88
CA SER A 6 59.94 -0.99 -16.79
C SER A 6 58.52 -0.72 -16.27
N SER A 7 58.14 0.56 -16.15
CA SER A 7 56.78 0.96 -15.76
C SER A 7 55.74 0.61 -16.81
N ILE A 8 56.06 0.78 -18.10
CA ILE A 8 55.21 0.39 -19.22
C ILE A 8 55.07 -1.13 -19.27
N THR A 9 56.16 -1.89 -19.11
CA THR A 9 56.12 -3.36 -19.10
C THR A 9 55.30 -3.91 -17.93
N LYS A 10 55.37 -3.30 -16.73
CA LYS A 10 54.53 -3.67 -15.58
C LYS A 10 53.04 -3.35 -15.81
N LYS A 11 52.72 -2.23 -16.45
CA LYS A 11 51.34 -1.88 -16.84
C LYS A 11 50.79 -2.83 -17.91
N ILE A 12 51.61 -3.20 -18.88
CA ILE A 12 51.26 -4.18 -19.92
C ILE A 12 51.06 -5.57 -19.31
N ALA A 13 51.92 -5.99 -18.37
CA ALA A 13 51.78 -7.26 -17.65
C ALA A 13 50.53 -7.30 -16.77
N GLY A 14 50.22 -6.21 -16.06
CA GLY A 14 48.98 -6.08 -15.27
C GLY A 14 47.72 -6.15 -16.15
N ALA A 15 47.73 -5.45 -17.30
CA ALA A 15 46.64 -5.53 -18.28
C ALA A 15 46.51 -6.94 -18.89
N ALA A 16 47.62 -7.63 -19.16
CA ALA A 16 47.62 -8.99 -19.69
C ALA A 16 47.09 -10.03 -18.67
N ILE A 17 47.33 -9.84 -17.37
CA ILE A 17 46.77 -10.68 -16.30
C ILE A 17 45.26 -10.45 -16.16
N VAL A 18 44.80 -9.19 -16.19
CA VAL A 18 43.36 -8.87 -16.18
C VAL A 18 42.67 -9.41 -17.42
N LEU A 19 43.28 -9.27 -18.60
CA LEU A 19 42.77 -9.83 -19.86
C LEU A 19 42.78 -11.36 -19.87
N SER A 20 43.75 -12.02 -19.23
CA SER A 20 43.81 -13.48 -19.10
C SER A 20 42.78 -14.02 -18.10
N GLY A 21 42.57 -13.33 -16.97
CA GLY A 21 41.51 -13.65 -16.00
C GLY A 21 40.12 -13.47 -16.60
N ALA A 22 39.91 -12.36 -17.31
CA ALA A 22 38.72 -12.15 -18.14
C ALA A 22 38.61 -13.28 -19.18
N TYR A 23 39.66 -13.60 -19.94
CA TYR A 23 39.63 -14.67 -20.94
C TYR A 23 39.27 -16.05 -20.36
N PHE A 24 39.78 -16.44 -19.19
CA PHE A 24 39.42 -17.70 -18.54
C PHE A 24 37.98 -17.71 -18.02
N LEU A 25 37.53 -16.59 -17.43
CA LEU A 25 36.13 -16.38 -17.06
C LEU A 25 35.22 -16.51 -18.29
N MET A 26 35.63 -15.89 -19.39
CA MET A 26 34.91 -15.84 -20.66
C MET A 26 34.94 -17.18 -21.38
N LYS A 27 36.01 -17.96 -21.26
CA LYS A 27 36.13 -19.32 -21.80
C LYS A 27 35.29 -20.31 -21.00
N ALA A 28 35.18 -20.14 -19.68
CA ALA A 28 34.27 -20.92 -18.84
C ALA A 28 32.80 -20.60 -19.19
N ILE A 29 32.47 -19.33 -19.41
CA ILE A 29 31.14 -18.89 -19.86
C ILE A 29 30.85 -19.32 -21.31
N ALA A 30 31.84 -19.29 -22.20
CA ALA A 30 31.67 -19.61 -23.63
C ALA A 30 31.65 -21.12 -23.94
N LYS A 31 32.02 -22.01 -23.00
CA LYS A 31 31.99 -23.47 -23.23
C LYS A 31 30.56 -24.03 -23.38
N LYS A 32 29.51 -23.24 -23.10
CA LYS A 32 28.09 -23.53 -23.38
C LYS A 32 27.62 -22.95 -24.74
N LYS A 33 28.37 -23.22 -25.81
CA LYS A 33 28.17 -22.58 -27.14
C LYS A 33 27.09 -23.22 -28.03
N SER A 34 26.28 -24.18 -27.56
CA SER A 34 25.20 -24.79 -28.36
C SER A 34 23.79 -24.22 -28.11
N GLU A 35 23.58 -23.43 -27.06
CA GLU A 35 22.23 -23.23 -26.49
C GLU A 35 21.24 -22.41 -27.34
N GLY A 36 21.68 -21.59 -28.31
CA GLY A 36 20.79 -20.62 -28.96
C GLY A 36 19.68 -21.21 -29.85
N ARG A 37 19.79 -22.46 -30.31
CA ARG A 37 18.74 -23.16 -31.07
C ARG A 37 18.00 -24.21 -30.24
N GLU A 38 18.62 -24.72 -29.18
CA GLU A 38 18.05 -25.71 -28.27
C GLU A 38 17.15 -25.05 -27.21
N ILE A 39 17.47 -23.84 -26.77
CA ILE A 39 16.72 -23.14 -25.70
C ILE A 39 15.30 -22.75 -26.09
N ASP A 40 15.08 -22.51 -27.39
CA ASP A 40 13.80 -22.13 -27.98
C ASP A 40 12.99 -23.33 -28.50
N ALA A 41 13.47 -24.57 -28.33
CA ALA A 41 12.80 -25.78 -28.85
C ALA A 41 11.35 -25.90 -28.34
N ASP A 42 11.10 -25.54 -27.08
CA ASP A 42 9.80 -25.54 -26.41
C ASP A 42 9.28 -24.13 -26.12
N ASN A 43 9.53 -23.14 -27.00
CA ASN A 43 9.08 -21.77 -26.78
C ASN A 43 7.61 -21.58 -27.21
N PRO A 44 6.65 -21.43 -26.27
CA PRO A 44 5.22 -21.30 -26.61
C PRO A 44 4.89 -19.93 -27.22
N TYR A 45 5.80 -18.96 -27.16
CA TYR A 45 5.55 -17.58 -27.58
C TYR A 45 5.93 -17.29 -29.04
N ILE A 46 6.63 -18.23 -29.70
CA ILE A 46 7.03 -18.08 -31.10
C ILE A 46 5.89 -18.59 -31.98
N ASP A 47 5.06 -17.67 -32.45
CA ASP A 47 4.15 -17.94 -33.57
C ASP A 47 4.92 -17.71 -34.88
N LYS A 48 5.02 -18.74 -35.73
CA LYS A 48 5.69 -18.65 -37.03
C LYS A 48 4.92 -17.78 -38.04
N THR A 49 3.68 -17.42 -37.73
CA THR A 49 2.80 -16.59 -38.57
C THR A 49 2.84 -15.10 -38.19
N GLU A 50 3.37 -14.76 -37.01
CA GLU A 50 3.56 -13.36 -36.62
C GLU A 50 4.74 -12.73 -37.37
N LEU A 51 4.48 -11.61 -38.06
CA LEU A 51 5.53 -10.83 -38.69
C LEU A 51 6.40 -10.16 -37.62
N PRO A 52 7.75 -10.20 -37.75
CA PRO A 52 8.64 -9.50 -36.83
C PRO A 52 8.35 -7.99 -36.82
N PHE A 53 8.56 -7.34 -35.68
CA PHE A 53 8.34 -5.91 -35.52
C PHE A 53 9.17 -5.12 -36.55
N SER A 54 8.52 -4.53 -37.55
CA SER A 54 9.15 -4.12 -38.82
C SER A 54 9.65 -2.67 -38.89
N SER A 55 9.58 -1.89 -37.80
CA SER A 55 10.01 -0.49 -37.79
C SER A 55 11.21 -0.28 -36.86
N VAL A 56 12.42 -0.46 -37.37
CA VAL A 56 13.66 -0.33 -36.59
C VAL A 56 14.44 0.90 -37.07
N THR A 57 14.88 1.76 -36.16
CA THR A 57 15.57 3.01 -36.52
C THR A 57 17.08 2.82 -36.70
N ILE A 58 17.75 3.75 -37.38
CA ILE A 58 19.23 3.77 -37.49
C ILE A 58 19.88 3.84 -36.08
N TYR A 59 19.24 4.55 -35.15
CA TYR A 59 19.71 4.62 -33.77
C TYR A 59 19.67 3.24 -33.11
N GLU A 60 18.55 2.52 -33.20
CA GLU A 60 18.40 1.18 -32.63
C GLU A 60 19.31 0.13 -33.29
N GLN A 61 19.49 0.16 -34.61
CA GLN A 61 20.31 -0.84 -35.33
C GLN A 61 21.81 -0.61 -35.20
N THR A 62 22.25 0.65 -35.22
CA THR A 62 23.67 0.98 -35.40
C THR A 62 24.26 1.66 -34.18
N PHE A 63 23.71 2.81 -33.77
CA PHE A 63 24.33 3.63 -32.73
C PHE A 63 24.21 3.01 -31.33
N LYS A 64 23.00 2.59 -30.94
CA LYS A 64 22.73 2.04 -29.62
C LYS A 64 23.56 0.78 -29.34
N PRO A 65 23.66 -0.23 -30.23
CA PRO A 65 24.50 -1.40 -29.98
C PRO A 65 25.99 -1.08 -29.88
N ILE A 66 26.50 -0.07 -30.61
CA ILE A 66 27.89 0.38 -30.49
C ILE A 66 28.13 1.02 -29.12
N ILE A 67 27.22 1.90 -28.67
CA ILE A 67 27.30 2.55 -27.35
C ILE A 67 27.22 1.49 -26.25
N ASP A 68 26.22 0.61 -26.30
CA ASP A 68 25.99 -0.44 -25.30
C ASP A 68 27.21 -1.36 -25.18
N LYS A 69 27.75 -1.86 -26.30
CA LYS A 69 28.94 -2.72 -26.28
C LYS A 69 30.18 -2.00 -25.79
N SER A 70 30.37 -0.74 -26.17
CA SER A 70 31.54 0.06 -25.76
C SER A 70 31.51 0.34 -24.26
N LEU A 71 30.35 0.75 -23.73
CA LEU A 71 30.15 1.00 -22.30
C LEU A 71 30.21 -0.30 -21.49
N ALA A 72 29.64 -1.40 -21.99
CA ALA A 72 29.75 -2.71 -21.35
C ALA A 72 31.21 -3.20 -21.31
N PHE A 73 31.97 -3.03 -22.40
CA PHE A 73 33.39 -3.38 -22.43
C PHE A 73 34.20 -2.55 -21.42
N ALA A 74 33.99 -1.23 -21.40
CA ALA A 74 34.63 -0.36 -20.41
C ALA A 74 34.25 -0.77 -18.98
N GLY A 75 32.97 -1.06 -18.73
CA GLY A 75 32.46 -1.54 -17.46
C GLY A 75 33.10 -2.85 -17.01
N LEU A 76 33.23 -3.84 -17.90
CA LEU A 76 33.90 -5.11 -17.61
C LEU A 76 35.38 -4.94 -17.24
N VAL A 77 36.09 -4.03 -17.93
CA VAL A 77 37.49 -3.73 -17.62
C VAL A 77 37.62 -3.02 -16.26
N ILE A 78 36.86 -1.95 -16.05
CA ILE A 78 36.92 -1.11 -14.84
C ILE A 78 36.47 -1.89 -13.61
N LEU A 79 35.38 -2.66 -13.73
CA LEU A 79 34.82 -3.43 -12.62
C LEU A 79 35.49 -4.80 -12.43
N SER A 80 36.47 -5.18 -13.27
CA SER A 80 37.13 -6.49 -13.17
C SER A 80 37.69 -6.83 -11.77
N PRO A 81 38.27 -5.88 -10.99
CA PRO A 81 38.70 -6.19 -9.62
C PRO A 81 37.54 -6.49 -8.68
N LEU A 82 36.42 -5.77 -8.84
CA LEU A 82 35.19 -5.99 -8.08
C LEU A 82 34.54 -7.33 -8.43
N PHE A 83 34.49 -7.68 -9.71
CA PHE A 83 34.04 -9.01 -10.16
C PHE A 83 34.87 -10.13 -9.52
N ALA A 84 36.20 -9.99 -9.48
CA ALA A 84 37.07 -10.97 -8.85
C ALA A 84 36.83 -11.07 -7.33
N ALA A 85 36.66 -9.95 -6.64
CA ALA A 85 36.38 -9.92 -5.21
C ALA A 85 35.02 -10.58 -4.87
N ILE A 86 33.96 -10.24 -5.60
CA ILE A 86 32.63 -10.85 -5.44
C ILE A 86 32.69 -12.35 -5.74
N SER A 87 33.38 -12.73 -6.82
CA SER A 87 33.57 -14.13 -7.21
C SER A 87 34.25 -14.95 -6.12
N ALA A 88 35.32 -14.41 -5.52
CA ALA A 88 35.99 -15.03 -4.39
C ALA A 88 35.08 -15.14 -3.16
N ALA A 89 34.34 -14.07 -2.83
CA ALA A 89 33.41 -14.07 -1.70
C ALA A 89 32.31 -15.14 -1.85
N ILE A 90 31.70 -15.25 -3.04
CA ILE A 90 30.69 -16.28 -3.33
C ILE A 90 31.26 -17.68 -3.19
N PHE A 91 32.48 -17.91 -3.69
CA PHE A 91 33.13 -19.21 -3.64
C PHE A 91 33.52 -19.62 -2.21
N ILE A 92 33.93 -18.65 -1.38
CA ILE A 92 34.27 -18.87 0.03
C ILE A 92 33.02 -19.16 0.86
N ASP A 93 31.91 -18.45 0.60
CA ASP A 93 30.67 -18.58 1.39
C ASP A 93 29.90 -19.87 1.08
N ASP A 94 29.89 -20.33 -0.17
CA ASP A 94 29.29 -21.60 -0.60
C ASP A 94 30.08 -22.18 -1.79
N PRO A 95 31.01 -23.14 -1.62
CA PRO A 95 31.82 -23.64 -2.73
C PRO A 95 30.97 -24.18 -3.91
N GLY A 96 31.26 -23.73 -5.15
CA GLY A 96 30.53 -24.17 -6.34
C GLY A 96 30.57 -23.16 -7.50
N THR A 97 29.54 -23.17 -8.35
CA THR A 97 29.45 -22.25 -9.50
C THR A 97 29.22 -20.82 -9.06
N ILE A 98 30.06 -19.90 -9.54
CA ILE A 98 30.00 -18.48 -9.16
C ILE A 98 28.83 -17.75 -9.83
N PHE A 99 28.50 -18.16 -11.05
CA PHE A 99 27.40 -17.58 -11.81
C PHE A 99 26.16 -18.45 -11.76
N PHE A 100 25.01 -17.78 -11.72
CA PHE A 100 23.69 -18.36 -11.93
C PHE A 100 23.17 -17.94 -13.30
N THR A 101 22.62 -18.90 -14.04
CA THR A 101 22.02 -18.66 -15.36
C THR A 101 20.54 -18.94 -15.30
N GLN A 102 19.72 -18.02 -15.82
CA GLN A 102 18.27 -18.17 -15.84
C GLN A 102 17.69 -17.94 -17.23
N LYS A 103 16.71 -18.77 -17.62
CA LYS A 103 15.95 -18.60 -18.87
C LYS A 103 15.02 -17.37 -18.78
N ARG A 104 15.14 -16.47 -19.74
CA ARG A 104 14.39 -15.20 -19.82
C ARG A 104 13.90 -14.92 -21.23
N ILE A 105 12.89 -14.05 -21.32
CA ILE A 105 12.30 -13.62 -22.59
C ILE A 105 13.07 -12.40 -23.11
N GLY A 106 13.59 -12.53 -24.33
CA GLY A 106 14.32 -11.51 -25.06
C GLY A 106 13.53 -10.92 -26.21
N LYS A 107 14.25 -10.26 -27.13
CA LYS A 107 13.66 -9.63 -28.31
C LYS A 107 12.91 -10.65 -29.17
N ASP A 108 11.75 -10.24 -29.67
CA ASP A 108 10.83 -11.03 -30.47
C ASP A 108 10.39 -12.32 -29.76
N LYS A 109 10.25 -12.24 -28.43
CA LYS A 109 9.82 -13.33 -27.53
C LYS A 109 10.75 -14.56 -27.54
N ARG A 110 11.95 -14.45 -28.12
CA ARG A 110 12.96 -15.53 -28.11
C ARG A 110 13.63 -15.64 -26.76
N PHE A 111 13.96 -16.85 -26.34
CA PHE A 111 14.61 -17.07 -25.06
C PHE A 111 16.11 -16.76 -25.11
N PHE A 112 16.63 -16.30 -23.98
CA PHE A 112 18.08 -16.21 -23.75
C PHE A 112 18.41 -16.55 -22.29
N CYS A 113 19.66 -16.97 -22.07
CA CYS A 113 20.20 -17.16 -20.73
C CYS A 113 20.70 -15.82 -20.18
N LEU A 114 20.07 -15.35 -19.12
CA LEU A 114 20.49 -14.20 -18.32
C LEU A 114 21.54 -14.65 -17.28
N HIS A 115 22.65 -13.93 -17.15
CA HIS A 115 23.70 -14.23 -16.17
C HIS A 115 23.59 -13.34 -14.93
N LYS A 116 23.68 -13.95 -13.76
CA LYS A 116 23.77 -13.29 -12.45
C LYS A 116 24.90 -13.89 -11.63
N PHE A 117 25.34 -13.20 -10.58
CA PHE A 117 26.12 -13.84 -9.54
C PHE A 117 25.19 -14.74 -8.72
N ARG A 118 25.69 -15.91 -8.34
CA ARG A 118 24.93 -16.85 -7.52
C ARG A 118 24.78 -16.28 -6.11
N SER A 119 23.54 -15.98 -5.72
CA SER A 119 23.18 -15.49 -4.39
C SER A 119 22.53 -16.55 -3.50
N MET A 120 22.18 -17.71 -4.05
CA MET A 120 21.58 -18.84 -3.33
C MET A 120 22.53 -20.04 -3.25
N LYS A 121 22.31 -20.93 -2.28
CA LYS A 121 23.11 -22.14 -2.05
C LYS A 121 23.01 -23.10 -3.24
N MET A 122 24.05 -23.89 -3.50
CA MET A 122 24.02 -24.96 -4.53
C MET A 122 22.92 -26.00 -4.32
N SER A 123 22.44 -26.18 -3.10
CA SER A 123 21.36 -27.12 -2.76
C SER A 123 19.97 -26.61 -3.13
N THR A 124 19.84 -25.40 -3.69
CA THR A 124 18.56 -24.80 -4.08
C THR A 124 18.00 -25.51 -5.32
N PRO A 125 16.70 -25.87 -5.35
CA PRO A 125 16.06 -26.38 -6.57
C PRO A 125 16.27 -25.42 -7.76
N HIS A 126 16.79 -25.94 -8.87
CA HIS A 126 17.03 -25.15 -10.09
C HIS A 126 15.72 -24.77 -10.78
N ASP A 127 15.71 -23.62 -11.47
CA ASP A 127 14.62 -23.11 -12.33
C ASP A 127 13.26 -22.83 -11.68
N VAL A 128 13.20 -22.79 -10.35
CA VAL A 128 12.03 -22.31 -9.59
C VAL A 128 12.23 -20.83 -9.21
N PRO A 129 11.30 -19.91 -9.54
CA PRO A 129 11.36 -18.53 -9.07
C PRO A 129 11.43 -18.46 -7.54
N THR A 130 12.20 -17.52 -6.99
CA THR A 130 12.40 -17.38 -5.53
C THR A 130 11.07 -17.30 -4.76
N HIS A 131 10.03 -16.68 -5.33
CA HIS A 131 8.71 -16.55 -4.71
C HIS A 131 7.88 -17.86 -4.68
N GLN A 132 8.28 -18.90 -5.43
CA GLN A 132 7.62 -20.21 -5.40
C GLN A 132 8.26 -21.18 -4.40
N LEU A 133 9.37 -20.79 -3.77
CA LEU A 133 9.98 -21.56 -2.69
C LEU A 133 9.24 -21.24 -1.37
N ARG A 134 8.80 -22.30 -0.66
CA ARG A 134 8.05 -22.15 0.62
C ARG A 134 8.78 -21.32 1.68
N ASP A 135 10.11 -21.41 1.70
CA ASP A 135 10.98 -20.56 2.49
C ASP A 135 12.24 -20.27 1.64
N PRO A 136 12.27 -19.14 0.92
CA PRO A 136 13.40 -18.78 0.08
C PRO A 136 14.62 -18.30 0.89
N GLU A 137 14.41 -17.79 2.12
CA GLU A 137 15.46 -17.22 2.96
C GLU A 137 16.47 -18.28 3.42
N GLN A 138 16.03 -19.52 3.66
CA GLN A 138 16.92 -20.62 4.03
C GLN A 138 18.00 -20.92 2.98
N TYR A 139 17.71 -20.60 1.72
CA TYR A 139 18.57 -20.88 0.57
C TYR A 139 19.48 -19.71 0.22
N ILE A 140 19.32 -18.53 0.82
CA ILE A 140 20.17 -17.36 0.52
C ILE A 140 21.49 -17.46 1.29
N THR A 141 22.60 -17.27 0.58
CA THR A 141 23.95 -17.22 1.19
C THR A 141 24.18 -15.89 1.93
N ARG A 142 25.18 -15.81 2.81
CA ARG A 142 25.45 -14.57 3.57
C ARG A 142 25.91 -13.45 2.62
N VAL A 143 26.79 -13.79 1.69
CA VAL A 143 27.23 -12.92 0.58
C VAL A 143 26.06 -12.62 -0.34
N GLY A 144 25.26 -13.63 -0.67
CA GLY A 144 24.06 -13.49 -1.50
C GLY A 144 23.06 -12.45 -0.97
N ARG A 145 22.86 -12.39 0.35
CA ARG A 145 22.00 -11.37 0.98
C ARG A 145 22.49 -9.95 0.69
N VAL A 146 23.80 -9.72 0.76
CA VAL A 146 24.40 -8.41 0.43
C VAL A 146 24.27 -8.11 -1.06
N LEU A 147 24.58 -9.10 -1.91
CA LEU A 147 24.50 -8.95 -3.37
C LEU A 147 23.09 -8.57 -3.82
N ARG A 148 22.06 -9.22 -3.27
CA ARG A 148 20.65 -8.92 -3.55
C ARG A 148 20.23 -7.54 -3.10
N LYS A 149 20.56 -7.17 -1.85
CA LYS A 149 20.23 -5.85 -1.28
C LYS A 149 20.84 -4.70 -2.08
N THR A 150 22.02 -4.91 -2.65
CA THR A 150 22.78 -3.90 -3.40
C THR A 150 22.59 -4.02 -4.93
N SER A 151 21.83 -5.01 -5.39
CA SER A 151 21.70 -5.40 -6.81
C SER A 151 23.03 -5.70 -7.51
N LEU A 152 24.10 -5.96 -6.74
CA LEU A 152 25.40 -6.35 -7.28
C LEU A 152 25.35 -7.74 -7.92
N ASP A 153 24.33 -8.54 -7.60
CA ASP A 153 24.10 -9.84 -8.23
C ASP A 153 23.83 -9.73 -9.74
N GLU A 154 23.39 -8.57 -10.23
CA GLU A 154 23.05 -8.34 -11.63
C GLU A 154 24.23 -7.90 -12.50
N LEU A 155 25.38 -7.58 -11.89
CA LEU A 155 26.57 -7.14 -12.63
C LEU A 155 26.97 -8.07 -13.79
N PRO A 156 26.86 -9.41 -13.69
CA PRO A 156 27.20 -10.29 -14.80
C PRO A 156 26.36 -10.06 -16.06
N GLN A 157 25.20 -9.41 -15.99
CA GLN A 157 24.41 -9.03 -17.15
C GLN A 157 25.14 -8.04 -18.07
N ILE A 158 26.15 -7.31 -17.59
CA ILE A 158 27.03 -6.48 -18.45
C ILE A 158 27.67 -7.33 -19.56
N TRP A 159 27.94 -8.61 -19.28
CA TRP A 159 28.40 -9.56 -20.29
C TRP A 159 27.33 -9.84 -21.36
N ASP A 160 26.07 -9.99 -20.96
CA ASP A 160 24.94 -10.20 -21.88
C ASP A 160 24.71 -8.99 -22.80
N ILE A 161 24.96 -7.78 -22.28
CA ILE A 161 24.97 -6.54 -23.08
C ILE A 161 26.11 -6.56 -24.11
N PHE A 162 27.34 -6.87 -23.67
CA PHE A 162 28.48 -6.95 -24.59
C PHE A 162 28.29 -8.00 -25.69
N ARG A 163 27.64 -9.13 -25.36
CA ARG A 163 27.26 -10.19 -26.31
C ARG A 163 26.12 -9.80 -27.25
N GLY A 164 25.44 -8.68 -27.01
CA GLY A 164 24.32 -8.20 -27.81
C GLY A 164 23.02 -8.97 -27.57
N ARG A 165 22.87 -9.62 -26.41
CA ARG A 165 21.62 -10.28 -25.98
C ARG A 165 20.73 -9.34 -25.16
N MET A 166 21.34 -8.33 -24.53
CA MET A 166 20.68 -7.27 -23.78
C MET A 166 21.19 -5.90 -24.23
N SER A 167 20.51 -4.87 -23.75
CA SER A 167 20.86 -3.46 -23.87
C SER A 167 21.09 -2.86 -22.48
N ILE A 168 21.78 -1.73 -22.37
CA ILE A 168 21.85 -1.01 -21.08
C ILE A 168 20.46 -0.50 -20.70
N ILE A 169 19.77 0.14 -21.66
CA ILE A 169 18.43 0.68 -21.50
C ILE A 169 17.44 -0.12 -22.35
N GLY A 170 16.40 -0.65 -21.73
CA GLY A 170 15.32 -1.38 -22.39
C GLY A 170 14.33 -1.98 -21.37
N PRO A 171 13.23 -2.60 -21.81
CA PRO A 171 12.32 -3.31 -20.92
C PRO A 171 13.04 -4.41 -20.14
N ARG A 172 12.85 -4.49 -18.82
CA ARG A 172 13.48 -5.55 -18.00
C ARG A 172 13.04 -6.94 -18.49
N PRO A 173 13.94 -7.93 -18.65
CA PRO A 173 13.59 -9.23 -19.22
C PRO A 173 12.57 -9.99 -18.35
N ALA A 174 11.45 -10.39 -18.95
CA ALA A 174 10.43 -11.18 -18.27
C ALA A 174 10.92 -12.62 -18.00
N LEU A 175 10.37 -13.27 -16.98
CA LEU A 175 10.57 -14.71 -16.77
C LEU A 175 9.92 -15.48 -17.92
N TRP A 176 10.47 -16.66 -18.23
CA TRP A 176 9.96 -17.50 -19.31
C TRP A 176 8.52 -17.98 -19.08
N ASN A 177 8.04 -18.01 -17.83
CA ASN A 177 6.70 -18.45 -17.44
C ASN A 177 5.74 -17.28 -17.10
N GLN A 178 6.09 -16.03 -17.44
CA GLN A 178 5.23 -14.86 -17.20
C GLN A 178 4.37 -14.53 -18.42
N GLU A 179 3.42 -15.40 -18.74
CA GLU A 179 2.55 -15.28 -19.93
C GLU A 179 1.83 -13.92 -19.98
N ASP A 180 1.32 -13.47 -18.83
CA ASP A 180 0.53 -12.24 -18.72
C ASP A 180 1.33 -10.99 -19.10
N LEU A 181 2.56 -10.87 -18.59
CA LEU A 181 3.43 -9.73 -18.89
C LEU A 181 3.87 -9.75 -20.36
N VAL A 182 4.10 -10.93 -20.92
CA VAL A 182 4.47 -11.09 -22.34
C VAL A 182 3.32 -10.68 -23.23
N ALA A 183 2.10 -11.15 -22.93
CA ALA A 183 0.89 -10.79 -23.65
C ALA A 183 0.61 -9.29 -23.56
N GLU A 184 0.78 -8.69 -22.38
CA GLU A 184 0.52 -7.26 -22.20
C GLU A 184 1.56 -6.39 -22.93
N ARG A 185 2.84 -6.76 -22.86
CA ARG A 185 3.91 -6.09 -23.62
C ARG A 185 3.74 -6.19 -25.13
N GLN A 186 3.09 -7.26 -25.61
CA GLN A 186 2.80 -7.43 -27.03
C GLN A 186 1.92 -6.30 -27.55
N LYS A 187 0.90 -5.88 -26.78
CA LYS A 187 -0.03 -4.79 -27.14
C LYS A 187 0.68 -3.47 -27.42
N TYR A 188 1.79 -3.23 -26.74
CA TYR A 188 2.56 -1.99 -26.87
C TYR A 188 3.85 -2.13 -27.69
N GLY A 189 4.11 -3.31 -28.26
CA GLY A 189 5.31 -3.60 -29.04
C GLY A 189 6.60 -3.66 -28.22
N ALA A 190 6.51 -3.78 -26.90
CA ALA A 190 7.66 -3.83 -26.00
C ALA A 190 8.48 -5.13 -26.16
N ASN A 191 7.87 -6.22 -26.63
CA ASN A 191 8.59 -7.47 -26.93
C ASN A 191 9.51 -7.36 -28.16
N GLY A 192 9.36 -6.31 -28.99
CA GLY A 192 10.12 -6.13 -30.24
C GLY A 192 11.49 -5.48 -30.08
N VAL A 193 11.91 -5.14 -28.86
CA VAL A 193 13.21 -4.48 -28.58
C VAL A 193 14.07 -5.34 -27.67
N LEU A 194 15.38 -5.07 -27.63
CA LEU A 194 16.28 -5.78 -26.73
C LEU A 194 15.91 -5.51 -25.26
N PRO A 195 15.89 -6.54 -24.40
CA PRO A 195 15.68 -6.33 -22.98
C PRO A 195 16.83 -5.52 -22.36
N GLY A 196 16.50 -4.70 -21.37
CA GLY A 196 17.44 -3.81 -20.68
C GLY A 196 17.91 -4.36 -19.34
N LEU A 197 19.11 -3.95 -18.92
CA LEU A 197 19.53 -4.03 -17.51
C LEU A 197 18.71 -3.08 -16.64
N THR A 198 18.49 -1.86 -17.16
CA THR A 198 17.56 -0.88 -16.62
C THR A 198 16.61 -0.36 -17.72
N GLY A 199 15.56 0.36 -17.37
CA GLY A 199 14.53 0.81 -18.32
C GLY A 199 13.58 1.86 -17.75
N TRP A 200 12.68 2.35 -18.60
CA TRP A 200 11.72 3.40 -18.24
C TRP A 200 10.81 2.97 -17.08
N ALA A 201 10.24 1.77 -17.13
CA ALA A 201 9.46 1.22 -16.02
C ALA A 201 10.29 1.06 -14.72
N GLN A 202 11.57 0.70 -14.84
CA GLN A 202 12.47 0.55 -13.69
C GLN A 202 12.82 1.87 -13.00
N ILE A 203 12.68 3.02 -13.64
CA ILE A 203 12.93 4.32 -12.98
C ILE A 203 11.65 5.03 -12.52
N ASN A 204 10.47 4.51 -12.89
CA ASN A 204 9.15 5.09 -12.54
C ASN A 204 8.33 4.23 -11.56
N GLY A 205 8.88 3.12 -11.05
CA GLY A 205 8.19 2.28 -10.05
C GLY A 205 8.72 0.84 -9.89
N ARG A 206 9.62 0.38 -10.78
CA ARG A 206 10.29 -0.96 -10.68
C ARG A 206 9.30 -2.13 -10.58
N ASP A 207 9.25 -2.73 -9.39
CA ASP A 207 8.50 -3.94 -9.07
C ASP A 207 7.18 -3.61 -8.34
N GLU A 208 6.93 -2.33 -8.03
CA GLU A 208 5.66 -1.83 -7.47
C GLU A 208 4.60 -1.56 -8.57
N LEU A 209 5.00 -1.58 -9.85
CA LEU A 209 4.11 -1.36 -10.98
C LEU A 209 3.30 -2.62 -11.33
N GLU A 210 2.00 -2.46 -11.54
CA GLU A 210 1.16 -3.49 -12.13
C GLU A 210 1.67 -3.86 -13.55
N ILE A 211 1.36 -5.10 -13.99
CA ILE A 211 1.76 -5.59 -15.32
C ILE A 211 1.31 -4.65 -16.44
N SER A 212 0.10 -4.11 -16.35
CA SER A 212 -0.49 -3.20 -17.33
C SER A 212 0.30 -1.89 -17.45
N GLU A 213 0.57 -1.22 -16.33
CA GLU A 213 1.34 0.02 -16.27
C GLU A 213 2.79 -0.20 -16.69
N LYS A 214 3.40 -1.29 -16.22
CA LYS A 214 4.75 -1.70 -16.60
C LYS A 214 4.85 -1.89 -18.11
N ALA A 215 3.94 -2.63 -18.72
CA ALA A 215 3.90 -2.83 -20.16
C ALA A 215 3.64 -1.54 -20.94
N LYS A 216 2.79 -0.63 -20.42
CA LYS A 216 2.53 0.68 -21.02
C LYS A 216 3.75 1.59 -21.00
N LEU A 217 4.49 1.63 -19.88
CA LEU A 217 5.75 2.37 -19.75
C LEU A 217 6.84 1.77 -20.66
N ASP A 218 6.95 0.44 -20.71
CA ASP A 218 7.84 -0.23 -21.65
C ASP A 218 7.48 0.11 -23.11
N GLY A 219 6.18 0.23 -23.43
CA GLY A 219 5.67 0.73 -24.70
C GLY A 219 6.01 2.19 -25.01
N GLU A 220 5.93 3.05 -23.99
CA GLU A 220 6.33 4.47 -24.10
C GLU A 220 7.82 4.58 -24.43
N TYR A 221 8.66 3.77 -23.78
CA TYR A 221 10.07 3.67 -24.14
C TYR A 221 10.26 3.28 -25.60
N VAL A 222 9.57 2.24 -26.07
CA VAL A 222 9.63 1.83 -27.48
C VAL A 222 9.20 2.95 -28.42
N ARG A 223 8.17 3.72 -28.06
CA ARG A 223 7.73 4.89 -28.86
C ARG A 223 8.85 5.92 -29.00
N HIS A 224 9.58 6.22 -27.92
CA HIS A 224 10.73 7.13 -27.98
C HIS A 224 11.91 6.55 -28.74
N LEU A 225 12.19 5.25 -28.59
CA LEU A 225 13.23 4.56 -29.36
C LEU A 225 12.95 4.63 -30.87
N LYS A 226 11.68 4.46 -31.27
CA LYS A 226 11.23 4.53 -32.67
C LYS A 226 11.27 5.95 -33.26
N GLN A 227 11.36 7.00 -32.45
CA GLN A 227 11.62 8.35 -32.96
C GLN A 227 13.07 8.50 -33.48
N GLY A 228 13.99 7.65 -33.01
CA GLY A 228 15.38 7.62 -33.43
C GLY A 228 16.19 8.89 -33.13
N GLY A 229 17.40 8.94 -33.70
CA GLY A 229 18.30 10.09 -33.62
C GLY A 229 18.61 10.55 -32.19
N LEU A 230 18.74 11.88 -32.03
CA LEU A 230 19.07 12.49 -30.74
C LEU A 230 17.96 12.33 -29.69
N ARG A 231 16.69 12.22 -30.09
CA ARG A 231 15.57 12.05 -29.14
C ARG A 231 15.64 10.72 -28.41
N ALA A 232 15.88 9.64 -29.14
CA ALA A 232 16.08 8.31 -28.56
C ALA A 232 17.32 8.29 -27.65
N LEU A 233 18.42 8.92 -28.07
CA LEU A 233 19.63 9.05 -27.25
C LEU A 233 19.39 9.80 -25.94
N PHE A 234 18.72 10.95 -25.97
CA PHE A 234 18.40 11.70 -24.76
C PHE A 234 17.47 10.94 -23.82
N PHE A 235 16.55 10.14 -24.36
CA PHE A 235 15.68 9.30 -23.54
C PHE A 235 16.46 8.15 -22.87
N ASP A 236 17.40 7.51 -23.58
CA ASP A 236 18.31 6.52 -23.00
C ASP A 236 19.17 7.16 -21.89
N ILE A 237 19.73 8.35 -22.11
CA ILE A 237 20.49 9.11 -21.09
C ILE A 237 19.61 9.42 -19.87
N LYS A 238 18.36 9.85 -20.09
CA LYS A 238 17.40 10.11 -19.01
C LYS A 238 17.15 8.86 -18.18
N CYS A 239 16.94 7.70 -18.81
CA CYS A 239 16.76 6.42 -18.11
C CYS A 239 18.02 6.03 -17.34
N PHE A 240 19.20 6.21 -17.93
CA PHE A 240 20.48 5.90 -17.30
C PHE A 240 20.71 6.74 -16.04
N LEU A 241 20.53 8.07 -16.12
CA LEU A 241 20.69 8.98 -14.98
C LEU A 241 19.62 8.75 -13.91
N GLY A 242 18.38 8.46 -14.31
CA GLY A 242 17.31 8.09 -13.39
C GLY A 242 17.64 6.82 -12.60
N THR A 243 18.32 5.87 -13.24
CA THR A 243 18.79 4.64 -12.59
C THR A 243 19.86 4.92 -11.53
N ILE A 244 20.84 5.79 -11.84
CA ILE A 244 21.87 6.18 -10.86
C ILE A 244 21.23 6.82 -9.63
N LYS A 245 20.26 7.72 -9.82
CA LYS A 245 19.52 8.35 -8.72
C LYS A 245 18.74 7.32 -7.89
N SER A 246 18.03 6.41 -8.55
CA SER A 246 17.24 5.36 -7.89
C SER A 246 18.12 4.39 -7.09
N VAL A 247 19.29 4.00 -7.61
CA VAL A 247 20.23 3.12 -6.91
C VAL A 247 20.89 3.82 -5.72
N ALA A 248 21.21 5.12 -5.84
CA ALA A 248 21.77 5.90 -4.74
C ALA A 248 20.76 6.16 -3.58
N GLY A 249 19.46 6.14 -3.87
CA GLY A 249 18.39 6.34 -2.89
C GLY A 249 18.06 5.12 -2.01
N SER A 250 18.54 3.92 -2.35
CA SER A 250 18.14 2.65 -1.70
C SER A 250 16.63 2.37 -1.72
N ASP A 251 15.88 2.98 -2.65
CA ASP A 251 14.43 2.81 -2.77
C ASP A 251 14.07 1.45 -3.44
N GLY A 252 13.21 0.66 -2.77
CA GLY A 252 12.37 -0.37 -3.40
C GLY A 252 13.05 -1.59 -4.02
N VAL A 253 13.98 -2.26 -3.31
CA VAL A 253 14.56 -3.54 -3.78
C VAL A 253 13.72 -4.73 -3.26
N VAL A 254 12.83 -5.27 -4.10
CA VAL A 254 12.13 -6.54 -3.85
C VAL A 254 12.44 -7.50 -4.99
N GLU A 255 13.29 -8.49 -4.75
CA GLU A 255 13.72 -9.41 -5.82
C GLU A 255 12.60 -10.40 -6.16
N GLY A 256 12.02 -10.26 -7.36
CA GLY A 256 11.02 -11.20 -7.87
C GLY A 256 9.58 -10.85 -7.51
N GLY A 257 9.27 -9.57 -7.25
CA GLY A 257 7.90 -9.09 -7.26
C GLY A 257 7.27 -9.33 -8.63
N THR A 258 6.54 -10.43 -8.78
CA THR A 258 5.47 -10.53 -9.74
C THR A 258 4.46 -9.49 -9.29
N GLY A 259 4.37 -8.36 -9.99
CA GLY A 259 3.10 -7.64 -10.03
C GLY A 259 2.10 -8.68 -10.52
N GLU A 260 1.46 -9.40 -9.61
CA GLU A 260 0.53 -10.44 -9.96
C GLU A 260 -0.62 -9.79 -10.71
N LEU A 261 -1.14 -10.49 -11.71
CA LEU A 261 -2.42 -10.14 -12.30
C LEU A 261 -3.48 -10.16 -11.20
N HIS A 262 -3.81 -8.99 -10.70
CA HIS A 262 -5.14 -8.76 -10.20
C HIS A 262 -6.10 -8.76 -11.41
N LYS A 263 -6.61 -9.96 -11.73
CA LYS A 263 -7.73 -10.13 -12.66
C LYS A 263 -8.88 -9.19 -12.28
N SER A 264 -9.37 -8.51 -13.32
CA SER A 264 -10.55 -7.64 -13.45
C SER A 264 -10.58 -6.34 -12.64
N ALA A 265 -9.91 -5.29 -13.13
CA ALA A 265 -10.45 -3.92 -13.02
C ALA A 265 -11.44 -3.67 -14.17
N GLY A 266 -12.51 -4.47 -14.20
CA GLY A 266 -13.76 -4.04 -14.82
C GLY A 266 -14.48 -3.12 -13.83
N PHE A 267 -15.26 -2.17 -14.32
CA PHE A 267 -16.15 -1.34 -13.51
C PHE A 267 -16.91 -2.21 -12.49
N GLU A 268 -16.68 -1.97 -11.19
CA GLU A 268 -17.40 -2.64 -10.11
C GLU A 268 -18.71 -1.87 -9.87
N ASP A 269 -19.86 -2.56 -9.83
CA ASP A 269 -21.09 -1.93 -9.38
C ASP A 269 -20.98 -1.62 -7.89
N TYR A 270 -20.75 -0.34 -7.60
CA TYR A 270 -20.55 0.18 -6.26
C TYR A 270 -21.84 0.24 -5.43
N GLY A 271 -23.01 -0.14 -5.93
CA GLY A 271 -24.23 -0.20 -5.11
C GLY A 271 -24.73 1.13 -4.54
N TYR A 272 -24.07 2.27 -4.81
CA TYR A 272 -24.51 3.59 -4.33
C TYR A 272 -25.85 4.04 -4.92
N LYS A 273 -26.28 3.45 -6.04
CA LYS A 273 -27.60 3.70 -6.65
C LYS A 273 -28.71 2.85 -6.03
N LYS A 274 -28.42 2.01 -5.03
CA LYS A 274 -29.43 1.17 -4.37
C LYS A 274 -30.42 2.04 -3.59
N GLU A 275 -31.69 1.63 -3.68
CA GLU A 275 -32.76 2.13 -2.83
C GLU A 275 -33.02 1.13 -1.71
N PHE A 276 -33.06 1.62 -0.49
CA PHE A 276 -33.20 0.83 0.72
C PHE A 276 -34.59 1.01 1.32
N HIS A 277 -35.20 -0.11 1.67
CA HIS A 277 -36.43 -0.15 2.45
C HIS A 277 -36.11 -0.77 3.80
N ILE A 278 -36.05 0.08 4.83
CA ILE A 278 -35.67 -0.35 6.18
C ILE A 278 -36.91 -0.69 6.99
N ASP A 279 -37.07 -1.98 7.30
CA ASP A 279 -38.04 -2.43 8.29
C ASP A 279 -37.44 -2.29 9.70
N ARG A 280 -37.81 -1.20 10.38
CA ARG A 280 -37.39 -0.91 11.76
C ARG A 280 -38.06 -1.79 12.81
N ALA A 281 -38.97 -2.69 12.44
CA ALA A 281 -39.56 -3.67 13.37
C ALA A 281 -38.76 -4.99 13.42
N MET A 282 -37.82 -5.22 12.49
CA MET A 282 -37.03 -6.45 12.48
C MET A 282 -36.13 -6.57 13.70
N CYS A 283 -35.98 -7.82 14.16
CA CYS A 283 -34.99 -8.20 15.15
C CYS A 283 -33.96 -9.14 14.49
N LYS A 284 -32.67 -8.85 14.64
CA LYS A 284 -31.56 -9.65 14.08
C LYS A 284 -30.51 -9.99 15.15
N ARG A 285 -29.89 -11.15 15.01
CA ARG A 285 -28.71 -11.54 15.78
C ARG A 285 -27.44 -11.22 15.01
N ILE A 286 -26.53 -10.47 15.64
CA ILE A 286 -25.29 -10.01 15.05
C ILE A 286 -24.12 -10.63 15.80
N LEU A 287 -23.17 -11.23 15.08
CA LEU A 287 -21.89 -11.65 15.64
C LEU A 287 -20.80 -10.67 15.25
N ILE A 288 -20.20 -9.99 16.22
CA ILE A 288 -19.02 -9.15 16.00
C ILE A 288 -17.77 -10.02 16.07
N VAL A 289 -17.02 -10.09 14.98
CA VAL A 289 -15.73 -10.79 14.92
C VAL A 289 -14.61 -9.76 15.07
N GLY A 290 -13.94 -9.78 16.22
CA GLY A 290 -12.92 -8.79 16.59
C GLY A 290 -13.25 -8.05 17.88
N ALA A 291 -13.27 -8.77 19.00
CA ALA A 291 -13.41 -8.22 20.33
C ALA A 291 -12.43 -7.07 20.62
N ASN A 292 -12.83 -6.15 21.49
CA ASN A 292 -12.03 -4.99 21.93
C ASN A 292 -11.62 -4.02 20.80
N SER A 293 -12.30 -4.07 19.66
CA SER A 293 -12.09 -3.12 18.56
C SER A 293 -12.89 -1.85 18.81
N TYR A 294 -12.29 -0.69 18.54
CA TYR A 294 -12.94 0.61 18.73
C TYR A 294 -14.29 0.71 18.02
N ILE A 295 -14.34 0.24 16.76
CA ILE A 295 -15.56 0.26 15.95
C ILE A 295 -16.60 -0.74 16.49
N GLY A 296 -16.18 -1.95 16.86
CA GLY A 296 -17.07 -2.97 17.43
C GLY A 296 -17.70 -2.52 18.75
N GLU A 297 -16.90 -2.00 19.69
CA GLU A 297 -17.38 -1.49 20.97
C GLU A 297 -18.31 -0.30 20.82
N SER A 298 -17.96 0.63 19.92
CA SER A 298 -18.79 1.81 19.64
C SER A 298 -20.11 1.42 18.99
N PHE A 299 -20.09 0.44 18.07
CA PHE A 299 -21.31 -0.10 17.47
C PHE A 299 -22.19 -0.80 18.51
N GLU A 300 -21.62 -1.65 19.37
CA GLU A 300 -22.38 -2.31 20.43
C GLU A 300 -22.99 -1.30 21.41
N SER A 301 -22.22 -0.29 21.82
CA SER A 301 -22.73 0.78 22.69
C SER A 301 -23.84 1.59 22.02
N TYR A 302 -23.70 1.91 20.73
CA TYR A 302 -24.71 2.64 19.98
C TYR A 302 -26.00 1.82 19.85
N VAL A 303 -25.88 0.54 19.53
CA VAL A 303 -27.01 -0.38 19.46
C VAL A 303 -27.74 -0.49 20.79
N ARG A 304 -27.01 -0.57 21.91
CA ARG A 304 -27.62 -0.62 23.24
C ARG A 304 -28.48 0.61 23.54
N SER A 305 -28.05 1.78 23.08
CA SER A 305 -28.75 3.04 23.29
C SER A 305 -29.94 3.26 22.35
N TYR A 306 -29.83 2.83 21.09
CA TYR A 306 -30.79 3.23 20.05
C TYR A 306 -31.51 2.07 19.33
N TYR A 307 -30.96 0.85 19.37
CA TYR A 307 -31.43 -0.32 18.62
C TYR A 307 -31.55 -1.59 19.48
N SER A 308 -31.71 -1.46 20.81
CA SER A 308 -31.74 -2.60 21.73
C SER A 308 -32.92 -3.56 21.50
N SER A 309 -34.01 -3.07 20.90
CA SER A 309 -35.13 -3.92 20.44
C SER A 309 -34.87 -4.62 19.11
N ASN A 310 -33.93 -4.10 18.30
CA ASN A 310 -33.67 -4.56 16.94
C ASN A 310 -32.50 -5.55 16.86
N PHE A 311 -31.51 -5.43 17.74
CA PHE A 311 -30.31 -6.25 17.64
C PHE A 311 -29.96 -6.95 18.95
N ARG A 312 -29.59 -8.22 18.81
CA ARG A 312 -28.88 -8.97 19.85
C ARG A 312 -27.45 -9.18 19.36
N ILE A 313 -26.49 -8.68 20.12
CA ILE A 313 -25.07 -8.71 19.75
C ILE A 313 -24.35 -9.72 20.62
N ASP A 314 -23.60 -10.60 19.98
CA ASP A 314 -22.56 -11.41 20.61
C ASP A 314 -21.20 -11.05 19.97
N THR A 315 -20.10 -11.28 20.68
CA THR A 315 -18.75 -10.92 20.23
C THR A 315 -17.82 -12.12 20.33
N ALA A 316 -17.04 -12.34 19.28
CA ALA A 316 -15.99 -13.36 19.23
C ALA A 316 -14.59 -12.70 19.25
N ASP A 317 -13.72 -13.20 20.13
CA ASP A 317 -12.33 -12.79 20.20
C ASP A 317 -11.47 -13.57 19.19
N THR A 318 -10.71 -12.84 18.39
CA THR A 318 -9.85 -13.40 17.32
C THR A 318 -8.39 -13.56 17.75
N MET A 319 -8.07 -13.24 19.01
CA MET A 319 -6.71 -13.33 19.55
C MET A 319 -6.21 -14.77 19.70
N ASP A 320 -7.11 -15.73 19.90
CA ASP A 320 -6.81 -17.16 19.89
C ASP A 320 -7.61 -17.90 18.80
N SER A 321 -7.58 -19.24 18.80
CA SER A 321 -8.29 -20.05 17.81
C SER A 321 -9.72 -20.41 18.18
N SER A 322 -10.20 -20.07 19.39
CA SER A 322 -11.50 -20.51 19.92
C SER A 322 -12.69 -19.96 19.14
N TRP A 323 -12.57 -18.77 18.55
CA TRP A 323 -13.65 -18.21 17.71
C TRP A 323 -14.01 -19.06 16.49
N ARG A 324 -13.12 -19.96 16.05
CA ARG A 324 -13.40 -20.92 14.97
C ARG A 324 -14.39 -22.01 15.39
N GLU A 325 -14.58 -22.19 16.70
CA GLU A 325 -15.51 -23.14 17.30
C GLU A 325 -16.87 -22.49 17.60
N THR A 326 -16.98 -21.16 17.48
CA THR A 326 -18.25 -20.44 17.62
C THR A 326 -19.23 -20.89 16.55
N ASP A 327 -20.48 -21.17 16.93
CA ASP A 327 -21.55 -21.49 15.98
C ASP A 327 -22.07 -20.22 15.29
N PHE A 328 -21.58 -19.97 14.07
CA PHE A 328 -22.01 -18.86 13.23
C PHE A 328 -23.47 -18.99 12.75
N GLY A 329 -24.03 -20.20 12.69
CA GLY A 329 -25.33 -20.45 12.06
C GLY A 329 -26.52 -19.86 12.80
N SER A 330 -26.32 -19.45 14.05
CA SER A 330 -27.35 -18.83 14.89
C SER A 330 -27.49 -17.31 14.69
N TYR A 331 -26.69 -16.73 13.79
CA TYR A 331 -26.62 -15.29 13.51
C TYR A 331 -27.18 -14.93 12.13
N ASP A 332 -27.88 -13.80 12.05
CA ASP A 332 -28.37 -13.25 10.79
C ASP A 332 -27.26 -12.54 10.02
N THR A 333 -26.38 -11.85 10.76
CA THR A 333 -25.28 -11.05 10.22
C THR A 333 -24.01 -11.29 11.00
N VAL A 334 -22.88 -11.38 10.29
CA VAL A 334 -21.54 -11.36 10.88
C VAL A 334 -20.87 -10.04 10.54
N PHE A 335 -20.44 -9.31 11.56
CA PHE A 335 -19.75 -8.03 11.43
C PHE A 335 -18.27 -8.18 11.76
N HIS A 336 -17.42 -8.16 10.73
CA HIS A 336 -15.98 -8.36 10.88
C HIS A 336 -15.23 -7.03 11.00
N VAL A 337 -14.69 -6.80 12.19
CA VAL A 337 -13.94 -5.59 12.59
C VAL A 337 -12.53 -5.92 13.06
N ALA A 338 -12.16 -7.20 13.14
CA ALA A 338 -10.80 -7.63 13.43
C ALA A 338 -9.84 -7.07 12.37
N GLY A 339 -8.73 -6.49 12.84
CA GLY A 339 -7.76 -5.88 11.95
C GLY A 339 -6.72 -5.06 12.69
N ILE A 340 -5.53 -4.99 12.11
CA ILE A 340 -4.46 -4.11 12.55
C ILE A 340 -4.53 -2.82 11.73
N ALA A 341 -4.64 -1.69 12.41
CA ALA A 341 -4.66 -0.35 11.83
C ALA A 341 -3.49 0.52 12.35
N HIS A 342 -3.28 1.67 11.69
CA HIS A 342 -2.26 2.67 12.06
C HIS A 342 -0.79 2.18 11.98
N ALA A 343 -0.47 1.38 10.96
CA ALA A 343 0.89 0.95 10.68
C ALA A 343 1.85 2.14 10.47
N ASP A 344 3.04 2.10 11.07
CA ASP A 344 4.15 2.96 10.66
C ASP A 344 4.78 2.40 9.38
N VAL A 345 4.18 2.69 8.24
CA VAL A 345 4.52 2.09 6.94
C VAL A 345 5.93 2.39 6.43
N GLY A 346 6.67 3.29 7.08
CA GLY A 346 7.97 3.78 6.59
C GLY A 346 9.15 2.84 6.83
N ASN A 347 9.07 1.88 7.77
CA ASN A 347 10.17 0.96 8.07
C ASN A 347 9.71 -0.29 8.85
N VAL A 348 8.93 -1.15 8.21
CA VAL A 348 8.36 -2.35 8.84
C VAL A 348 9.10 -3.59 8.37
N ASP A 349 9.50 -4.47 9.31
CA ASP A 349 10.12 -5.74 8.98
C ASP A 349 9.14 -6.70 8.28
N GLU A 350 9.67 -7.70 7.58
CA GLU A 350 8.86 -8.66 6.83
C GLU A 350 7.95 -9.51 7.75
N ALA A 351 8.36 -9.75 8.99
CA ALA A 351 7.54 -10.49 9.96
C ALA A 351 6.26 -9.72 10.32
N THR A 352 6.40 -8.42 10.56
CA THR A 352 5.25 -7.55 10.85
C THR A 352 4.37 -7.40 9.62
N LYS A 353 4.93 -7.24 8.41
CA LYS A 353 4.13 -7.23 7.18
C LYS A 353 3.31 -8.52 7.01
N ARG A 354 3.90 -9.69 7.22
CA ARG A 354 3.18 -10.98 7.18
C ARG A 354 2.04 -11.02 8.20
N LYS A 355 2.26 -10.48 9.40
CA LYS A 355 1.20 -10.37 10.41
C LYS A 355 0.04 -9.49 9.93
N TYR A 356 0.30 -8.41 9.20
CA TYR A 356 -0.75 -7.58 8.61
C TYR A 356 -1.58 -8.37 7.59
N TYR A 357 -0.98 -9.11 6.67
CA TYR A 357 -1.74 -9.94 5.73
C TYR A 357 -2.50 -11.06 6.43
N ALA A 358 -1.87 -11.76 7.37
CA ALA A 358 -2.53 -12.82 8.13
C ALA A 358 -3.79 -12.32 8.87
N VAL A 359 -3.73 -11.14 9.48
CA VAL A 359 -4.84 -10.59 10.27
C VAL A 359 -5.84 -9.81 9.42
N ASN A 360 -5.40 -8.96 8.49
CA ASN A 360 -6.31 -8.12 7.72
C ASN A 360 -6.90 -8.85 6.51
N THR A 361 -6.18 -9.82 5.93
CA THR A 361 -6.57 -10.53 4.72
C THR A 361 -7.05 -11.94 5.04
N ASP A 362 -6.17 -12.80 5.56
CA ASP A 362 -6.47 -14.23 5.69
C ASP A 362 -7.60 -14.49 6.70
N LEU A 363 -7.52 -13.88 7.89
CA LEU A 363 -8.54 -13.97 8.94
C LEU A 363 -9.91 -13.46 8.46
N ALA A 364 -9.95 -12.37 7.68
CA ALA A 364 -11.19 -11.81 7.17
C ALA A 364 -11.86 -12.75 6.17
N ILE A 365 -11.08 -13.34 5.26
CA ILE A 365 -11.57 -14.31 4.28
C ILE A 365 -12.00 -15.60 4.98
N GLU A 366 -11.26 -16.06 5.99
CA GLU A 366 -11.61 -17.23 6.79
C GLU A 366 -12.94 -17.02 7.53
N ALA A 367 -13.11 -15.89 8.23
CA ALA A 367 -14.35 -15.56 8.93
C ALA A 367 -15.55 -15.48 7.96
N ALA A 368 -15.34 -14.92 6.77
CA ALA A 368 -16.38 -14.85 5.74
C ALA A 368 -16.77 -16.24 5.22
N ARG A 369 -15.79 -17.15 5.03
CA ARG A 369 -16.06 -18.56 4.65
C ARG A 369 -16.84 -19.29 5.73
N LEU A 370 -16.43 -19.18 6.99
CA LEU A 370 -17.14 -19.81 8.11
C LEU A 370 -18.57 -19.30 8.23
N ALA A 371 -18.79 -17.99 8.09
CA ALA A 371 -20.12 -17.41 8.08
C ALA A 371 -20.98 -17.96 6.94
N LYS A 372 -20.41 -18.04 5.72
CA LYS A 372 -21.08 -18.59 4.55
C LYS A 372 -21.45 -20.06 4.73
N ASP A 373 -20.50 -20.89 5.16
CA ASP A 373 -20.68 -22.32 5.34
C ASP A 373 -21.72 -22.62 6.44
N ALA A 374 -21.83 -21.74 7.44
CA ALA A 374 -22.85 -21.82 8.48
C ALA A 374 -24.23 -21.28 8.08
N GLY A 375 -24.39 -20.74 6.87
CA GLY A 375 -25.67 -20.24 6.36
C GLY A 375 -26.08 -18.85 6.87
N VAL A 376 -25.13 -18.05 7.37
CA VAL A 376 -25.37 -16.63 7.69
C VAL A 376 -25.83 -15.90 6.43
N ARG A 377 -26.75 -14.94 6.53
CA ARG A 377 -27.28 -14.24 5.34
C ARG A 377 -26.43 -13.06 4.90
N GLN A 378 -25.83 -12.35 5.84
CA GLN A 378 -25.06 -11.14 5.56
C GLN A 378 -23.70 -11.14 6.26
N PHE A 379 -22.66 -10.75 5.54
CA PHE A 379 -21.33 -10.52 6.09
C PHE A 379 -20.92 -9.07 5.84
N VAL A 380 -20.66 -8.32 6.91
CA VAL A 380 -20.26 -6.92 6.86
C VAL A 380 -18.77 -6.81 7.17
N PHE A 381 -17.99 -6.23 6.25
CA PHE A 381 -16.54 -6.12 6.34
C PHE A 381 -16.06 -4.67 6.33
N MET A 382 -15.16 -4.32 7.27
CA MET A 382 -14.51 -3.01 7.33
C MET A 382 -13.19 -2.96 6.54
N SER A 383 -13.30 -2.53 5.28
CA SER A 383 -12.19 -2.07 4.45
C SER A 383 -11.82 -0.62 4.81
N SER A 384 -11.20 0.15 3.92
CA SER A 384 -10.84 1.55 4.17
C SER A 384 -10.55 2.32 2.88
N MET A 385 -10.79 3.63 2.90
CA MET A 385 -10.40 4.56 1.82
C MET A 385 -8.93 4.48 1.40
N ILE A 386 -8.04 3.96 2.25
CA ILE A 386 -6.62 3.76 1.92
C ILE A 386 -6.39 2.81 0.74
N VAL A 387 -7.38 1.97 0.37
CA VAL A 387 -7.29 1.10 -0.83
C VAL A 387 -7.19 1.91 -2.12
N TYR A 388 -7.55 3.19 -2.10
CA TYR A 388 -7.37 4.13 -3.22
C TYR A 388 -6.02 4.85 -3.20
N GLY A 389 -5.09 4.44 -2.33
CA GLY A 389 -3.77 5.04 -2.18
C GLY A 389 -3.74 6.22 -1.19
N GLU A 390 -2.55 6.78 -0.98
CA GLU A 390 -2.33 7.85 0.01
C GLU A 390 -3.04 9.17 -0.32
N SER A 391 -3.25 9.99 0.71
CA SER A 391 -3.77 11.35 0.55
C SER A 391 -2.79 12.19 -0.28
N MET A 392 -3.32 13.09 -1.11
CA MET A 392 -2.46 13.96 -1.91
C MET A 392 -1.77 15.00 -1.01
N PRO A 393 -0.51 15.35 -1.31
CA PRO A 393 0.25 16.29 -0.51
C PRO A 393 -0.37 17.70 -0.57
N TYR A 394 0.14 18.58 0.29
CA TYR A 394 -0.27 19.98 0.38
C TYR A 394 -0.49 20.62 -1.00
N GLY A 395 -1.63 21.27 -1.19
CA GLY A 395 -1.96 22.02 -2.41
C GLY A 395 -2.37 21.18 -3.62
N LYS A 396 -2.44 19.84 -3.50
CA LYS A 396 -3.00 18.97 -4.54
C LYS A 396 -4.30 18.33 -4.08
N GLU A 397 -5.24 18.15 -4.98
CA GLU A 397 -6.55 17.57 -4.70
C GLU A 397 -6.61 16.07 -5.07
N LYS A 398 -7.41 15.32 -4.32
CA LYS A 398 -7.78 13.93 -4.61
C LYS A 398 -9.25 13.75 -4.33
N MET A 399 -10.02 13.57 -5.38
CA MET A 399 -11.42 13.17 -5.32
C MET A 399 -11.50 11.71 -5.75
N ILE A 400 -12.14 10.88 -4.93
CA ILE A 400 -12.44 9.49 -5.23
C ILE A 400 -13.92 9.45 -5.64
N ASP A 401 -14.18 9.03 -6.86
CA ASP A 401 -15.51 8.93 -7.47
C ASP A 401 -15.82 7.50 -7.91
N GLU A 402 -16.98 7.31 -8.54
CA GLU A 402 -17.46 6.03 -9.07
C GLU A 402 -16.62 5.46 -10.23
N HIS A 403 -15.61 6.19 -10.70
CA HIS A 403 -14.69 5.74 -11.73
C HIS A 403 -13.28 5.51 -11.18
N THR A 404 -13.05 5.86 -9.91
CA THR A 404 -11.75 5.73 -9.28
C THR A 404 -11.49 4.27 -8.93
N VAL A 405 -10.41 3.71 -9.47
CA VAL A 405 -10.01 2.32 -9.24
C VAL A 405 -9.13 2.23 -7.98
N PRO A 406 -9.36 1.25 -7.09
CA PRO A 406 -8.45 0.98 -5.98
C PRO A 406 -7.01 0.74 -6.46
N ALA A 407 -6.06 1.46 -5.86
CA ALA A 407 -4.63 1.42 -6.14
C ALA A 407 -3.87 1.70 -4.83
N PRO A 408 -3.75 0.71 -3.93
CA PRO A 408 -3.13 0.90 -2.63
C PRO A 408 -1.65 1.25 -2.79
N ALA A 409 -1.17 2.23 -2.01
CA ALA A 409 0.20 2.74 -2.13
C ALA A 409 1.18 2.09 -1.14
N ASN A 410 0.71 1.24 -0.22
CA ASN A 410 1.54 0.57 0.78
C ASN A 410 0.90 -0.77 1.22
N PHE A 411 1.69 -1.61 1.91
CA PHE A 411 1.27 -2.97 2.32
C PHE A 411 0.02 -2.99 3.22
N TYR A 412 -0.21 -1.94 4.02
CA TYR A 412 -1.41 -1.86 4.85
C TYR A 412 -2.65 -1.69 3.97
N GLY A 413 -2.61 -0.74 3.04
CA GLY A 413 -3.69 -0.55 2.07
C GLY A 413 -3.90 -1.76 1.18
N ASP A 414 -2.81 -2.41 0.79
CA ASP A 414 -2.86 -3.64 -0.01
C ASP A 414 -3.52 -4.80 0.76
N SER A 415 -3.15 -5.03 2.02
CA SER A 415 -3.79 -6.06 2.85
C SER A 415 -5.31 -5.89 2.96
N LYS A 416 -5.78 -4.63 3.09
CA LYS A 416 -7.21 -4.30 3.12
C LYS A 416 -7.88 -4.49 1.75
N TRP A 417 -7.17 -4.17 0.67
CA TRP A 417 -7.67 -4.37 -0.69
C TRP A 417 -7.83 -5.85 -1.04
N GLN A 418 -6.83 -6.68 -0.69
CA GLN A 418 -6.91 -8.12 -0.88
C GLN A 418 -8.06 -8.75 -0.08
N ALA A 419 -8.26 -8.31 1.17
CA ALA A 419 -9.37 -8.75 2.01
C ALA A 419 -10.73 -8.38 1.42
N ASP A 420 -10.90 -7.10 1.06
CA ASP A 420 -12.10 -6.54 0.40
C ASP A 420 -12.52 -7.38 -0.81
N ARG A 421 -11.56 -7.70 -1.68
CA ARG A 421 -11.82 -8.57 -2.83
C ARG A 421 -12.12 -10.01 -2.44
N GLY A 422 -11.33 -10.56 -1.52
CA GLY A 422 -11.44 -11.96 -1.11
C GLY A 422 -12.79 -12.28 -0.48
N VAL A 423 -13.32 -11.40 0.37
CA VAL A 423 -14.64 -11.59 0.96
C VAL A 423 -15.75 -11.41 -0.08
N ARG A 424 -15.65 -10.44 -1.00
CA ARG A 424 -16.67 -10.22 -2.04
C ARG A 424 -16.80 -11.38 -3.02
N GLN A 425 -15.71 -12.11 -3.28
CA GLN A 425 -15.76 -13.32 -4.11
C GLN A 425 -16.61 -14.44 -3.51
N LEU A 426 -16.94 -14.37 -2.21
CA LEU A 426 -17.79 -15.34 -1.54
C LEU A 426 -19.28 -15.00 -1.66
N GLN A 427 -19.64 -13.79 -2.13
CA GLN A 427 -21.03 -13.39 -2.28
C GLN A 427 -21.80 -14.28 -3.26
N ASP A 428 -23.05 -14.59 -2.91
CA ASP A 428 -24.03 -15.21 -3.80
C ASP A 428 -25.46 -14.77 -3.43
N GLU A 429 -26.48 -15.46 -3.94
CA GLU A 429 -27.90 -15.16 -3.72
C GLU A 429 -28.36 -15.36 -2.26
N ASN A 430 -27.64 -16.16 -1.47
CA ASN A 430 -27.98 -16.48 -0.08
C ASN A 430 -26.99 -15.86 0.93
N PHE A 431 -25.80 -15.48 0.47
CA PHE A 431 -24.75 -14.87 1.28
C PHE A 431 -24.37 -13.50 0.72
N HIS A 432 -24.92 -12.44 1.30
CA HIS A 432 -24.66 -11.06 0.89
C HIS A 432 -23.44 -10.48 1.58
N VAL A 433 -22.48 -9.94 0.82
CA VAL A 433 -21.27 -9.33 1.37
C VAL A 433 -21.34 -7.82 1.25
N ALA A 434 -21.34 -7.12 2.38
CA ALA A 434 -21.28 -5.67 2.45
C ALA A 434 -19.88 -5.21 2.85
N VAL A 435 -19.19 -4.49 1.98
CA VAL A 435 -17.87 -3.93 2.25
C VAL A 435 -17.95 -2.43 2.43
N LEU A 436 -17.52 -1.93 3.58
CA LEU A 436 -17.44 -0.50 3.85
C LEU A 436 -16.01 -0.01 3.65
N ARG A 437 -15.83 1.07 2.87
CA ARG A 437 -14.54 1.76 2.66
C ARG A 437 -14.58 3.15 3.31
N PRO A 438 -14.71 3.25 4.66
CA PRO A 438 -14.84 4.54 5.31
C PRO A 438 -13.56 5.39 5.15
N PRO A 439 -13.70 6.73 5.20
CA PRO A 439 -12.57 7.64 5.34
C PRO A 439 -12.02 7.58 6.78
N MET A 440 -11.32 8.62 7.23
CA MET A 440 -10.85 8.70 8.62
C MET A 440 -12.05 8.76 9.58
N ILE A 441 -12.13 7.78 10.48
CA ILE A 441 -13.15 7.73 11.53
C ILE A 441 -12.64 8.48 12.76
N TYR A 442 -13.53 9.25 13.40
CA TYR A 442 -13.25 9.94 14.66
C TYR A 442 -14.46 9.88 15.60
N GLY A 443 -14.21 10.15 16.88
CA GLY A 443 -15.19 10.12 17.94
C GLY A 443 -14.51 10.00 19.31
N PRO A 444 -15.29 9.98 20.41
CA PRO A 444 -14.75 9.76 21.75
C PRO A 444 -13.88 8.50 21.79
N GLY A 445 -12.64 8.61 22.29
CA GLY A 445 -11.71 7.47 22.38
C GLY A 445 -11.11 6.98 21.04
N SER A 446 -11.36 7.69 19.93
CA SER A 446 -10.81 7.31 18.62
C SER A 446 -9.28 7.32 18.60
N LYS A 447 -8.70 6.41 17.81
CA LYS A 447 -7.25 6.30 17.59
C LYS A 447 -6.85 6.98 16.28
N GLY A 448 -5.55 7.21 16.08
CA GLY A 448 -5.02 7.74 14.82
C GLY A 448 -4.77 9.25 14.83
N ASN A 449 -5.22 9.95 13.79
CA ASN A 449 -4.78 11.33 13.53
C ASN A 449 -5.60 12.38 14.30
N TYR A 450 -6.86 12.09 14.62
CA TYR A 450 -7.72 13.01 15.35
C TYR A 450 -7.11 13.40 16.72
N PRO A 451 -6.66 12.46 17.59
CA PRO A 451 -6.04 12.83 18.87
C PRO A 451 -4.80 13.72 18.74
N VAL A 452 -4.05 13.57 17.64
CA VAL A 452 -2.88 14.41 17.37
C VAL A 452 -3.32 15.84 17.06
N LEU A 453 -4.36 16.03 16.24
CA LEU A 453 -4.94 17.34 15.95
C LEU A 453 -5.55 17.97 17.22
N ALA A 454 -6.31 17.19 17.99
CA ALA A 454 -6.91 17.67 19.25
C ALA A 454 -5.83 18.12 20.24
N LYS A 455 -4.73 17.38 20.37
CA LYS A 455 -3.60 17.79 21.21
C LYS A 455 -2.94 19.10 20.75
N LEU A 456 -2.90 19.37 19.44
CA LEU A 456 -2.38 20.63 18.91
C LEU A 456 -3.36 21.78 19.17
N ALA A 457 -4.65 21.55 18.92
CA ALA A 457 -5.73 22.50 19.18
C ALA A 457 -5.73 22.97 20.66
N LYS A 458 -5.58 22.03 21.60
CA LYS A 458 -5.56 22.30 23.06
C LYS A 458 -4.28 22.97 23.58
N ARG A 459 -3.25 23.14 22.74
CA ARG A 459 -1.91 23.60 23.20
C ARG A 459 -1.41 24.85 22.48
N LEU A 460 -1.65 24.93 21.18
CA LEU A 460 -1.10 26.01 20.37
C LEU A 460 -1.96 27.27 20.50
N PRO A 461 -1.36 28.46 20.67
CA PRO A 461 -2.11 29.72 20.68
C PRO A 461 -2.46 30.20 19.26
N VAL A 462 -1.76 29.68 18.24
CA VAL A 462 -1.92 30.07 16.84
C VAL A 462 -1.76 28.83 15.96
N PHE A 463 -2.62 28.71 14.95
CA PHE A 463 -2.60 27.62 13.97
C PHE A 463 -2.61 28.17 12.53
N PRO A 464 -1.95 27.53 11.55
CA PRO A 464 -1.96 28.01 10.18
C PRO A 464 -3.35 27.87 9.54
N ALA A 465 -3.76 28.86 8.75
CA ALA A 465 -5.01 28.90 7.99
C ALA A 465 -4.82 28.25 6.61
N VAL A 466 -4.84 26.92 6.56
CA VAL A 466 -4.60 26.18 5.32
C VAL A 466 -5.92 25.66 4.76
N HIS A 467 -6.14 25.94 3.48
CA HIS A 467 -7.27 25.35 2.77
C HIS A 467 -6.94 23.91 2.36
N ASN A 468 -7.67 22.96 2.91
CA ASN A 468 -7.76 21.58 2.44
C ASN A 468 -9.19 21.05 2.61
N GLN A 469 -9.47 19.94 1.94
CA GLN A 469 -10.76 19.26 1.93
C GLN A 469 -10.55 17.77 2.15
N ARG A 470 -11.24 17.22 3.14
CA ARG A 470 -11.15 15.82 3.53
C ARG A 470 -12.52 15.23 3.80
N SER A 471 -12.72 13.99 3.40
CA SER A 471 -13.81 13.17 3.92
C SER A 471 -13.46 12.68 5.31
N MET A 472 -14.42 12.75 6.22
CA MET A 472 -14.32 12.23 7.58
C MET A 472 -15.63 11.52 7.93
N LEU A 473 -15.60 10.65 8.92
CA LEU A 473 -16.79 9.94 9.37
C LEU A 473 -16.83 9.93 10.89
N TYR A 474 -17.84 10.55 11.48
CA TYR A 474 -18.09 10.47 12.91
C TYR A 474 -18.57 9.07 13.28
N ILE A 475 -18.16 8.57 14.44
CA ILE A 475 -18.43 7.21 14.88
C ILE A 475 -19.93 6.91 14.97
N ASP A 476 -20.77 7.83 15.45
CA ASP A 476 -22.21 7.59 15.53
C ASP A 476 -22.87 7.58 14.14
N ASN A 477 -22.39 8.40 13.21
CA ASN A 477 -22.86 8.36 11.82
C ASN A 477 -22.51 7.01 11.18
N LEU A 478 -21.32 6.46 11.48
CA LEU A 478 -20.95 5.10 11.05
C LEU A 478 -21.86 4.04 11.70
N CYS A 479 -22.14 4.16 13.00
CA CYS A 479 -22.98 3.21 13.72
C CYS A 479 -24.42 3.21 13.20
N GLU A 480 -25.02 4.38 12.95
CA GLU A 480 -26.35 4.48 12.33
C GLU A 480 -26.32 3.85 10.93
N PHE A 481 -25.29 4.15 10.12
CA PHE A 481 -25.15 3.54 8.79
C PHE A 481 -25.11 2.01 8.86
N LEU A 482 -24.31 1.46 9.78
CA LEU A 482 -24.22 0.01 10.02
C LEU A 482 -25.56 -0.57 10.47
N CYS A 483 -26.28 0.08 11.39
CA CYS A 483 -27.59 -0.38 11.85
C CYS A 483 -28.58 -0.49 10.68
N LEU A 484 -28.70 0.57 9.86
CA LEU A 484 -29.62 0.58 8.73
C LEU A 484 -29.20 -0.44 7.65
N LEU A 485 -27.91 -0.56 7.37
CA LEU A 485 -27.39 -1.56 6.42
C LEU A 485 -27.65 -2.99 6.91
N MET A 486 -27.44 -3.26 8.20
CA MET A 486 -27.70 -4.58 8.78
C MET A 486 -29.19 -4.90 8.84
N LEU A 487 -30.07 -3.93 9.10
CA LEU A 487 -31.52 -4.13 8.98
C LEU A 487 -31.93 -4.48 7.56
N SER A 488 -31.35 -3.81 6.55
CA SER A 488 -31.64 -4.10 5.14
C SER A 488 -31.23 -5.52 4.73
N GLY A 489 -30.12 -6.05 5.26
CA GLY A 489 -29.56 -7.33 4.83
C GLY A 489 -28.89 -7.30 3.44
N GLU A 490 -28.72 -6.11 2.85
CA GLU A 490 -28.12 -5.93 1.53
C GLU A 490 -26.60 -6.11 1.53
N GLY A 491 -26.06 -6.62 0.42
CA GLY A 491 -24.63 -6.62 0.11
C GLY A 491 -24.25 -5.45 -0.82
N GLY A 492 -22.96 -5.22 -1.01
CA GLY A 492 -22.45 -4.15 -1.88
C GLY A 492 -21.18 -3.50 -1.37
N ILE A 493 -20.74 -2.43 -2.02
CA ILE A 493 -19.60 -1.62 -1.60
C ILE A 493 -20.14 -0.28 -1.12
N TYR A 494 -19.69 0.21 0.02
CA TYR A 494 -20.25 1.41 0.63
C TYR A 494 -19.14 2.39 1.05
N PHE A 495 -19.47 3.68 0.95
CA PHE A 495 -18.59 4.83 1.14
C PHE A 495 -19.22 5.82 2.15
N PRO A 496 -19.57 5.39 3.36
CA PRO A 496 -20.15 6.31 4.33
C PRO A 496 -19.17 7.44 4.66
N GLN A 497 -19.66 8.67 4.72
CA GLN A 497 -18.91 9.85 5.17
C GLN A 497 -19.88 10.87 5.79
N ASN A 498 -19.37 11.83 6.55
CA ASN A 498 -20.18 12.95 7.04
C ASN A 498 -20.77 13.78 5.88
N ALA A 499 -21.88 14.47 6.15
CA ALA A 499 -22.54 15.31 5.14
C ALA A 499 -21.62 16.44 4.64
N GLU A 500 -20.78 16.98 5.52
CA GLU A 500 -19.82 18.03 5.23
C GLU A 500 -18.44 17.49 4.89
N TYR A 501 -17.71 18.24 4.07
CA TYR A 501 -16.26 18.05 3.98
C TYR A 501 -15.60 18.79 5.13
N THR A 502 -14.47 18.27 5.61
CA THR A 502 -13.74 18.86 6.72
C THR A 502 -12.49 19.58 6.23
N ASN A 503 -12.36 20.84 6.60
CA ASN A 503 -11.11 21.58 6.56
C ASN A 503 -10.34 21.36 7.89
N THR A 504 -9.04 21.11 7.81
CA THR A 504 -8.22 20.78 9.00
C THR A 504 -8.02 21.98 9.93
N SER A 505 -7.87 23.19 9.39
CA SER A 505 -7.72 24.39 10.20
C SER A 505 -9.02 24.76 10.92
N GLU A 506 -10.16 24.66 10.23
CA GLU A 506 -11.49 24.87 10.82
C GLU A 506 -11.81 23.82 11.89
N MET A 507 -11.46 22.56 11.65
CA MET A 507 -11.63 21.50 12.64
C MET A 507 -10.80 21.76 13.90
N VAL A 508 -9.56 22.22 13.76
CA VAL A 508 -8.70 22.60 14.90
C VAL A 508 -9.29 23.77 15.69
N GLU A 509 -9.88 24.76 15.00
CA GLU A 509 -10.61 25.86 15.63
C GLU A 509 -11.83 25.35 16.40
N GLN A 510 -12.66 24.49 15.79
CA GLN A 510 -13.84 23.90 16.44
C GLN A 510 -13.48 23.03 17.66
N ILE A 511 -12.38 22.28 17.61
CA ILE A 511 -11.89 21.52 18.78
C ILE A 511 -11.48 22.48 19.90
N ALA A 512 -10.76 23.55 19.58
CA ALA A 512 -10.33 24.53 20.56
C ALA A 512 -11.54 25.24 21.19
N ASP A 513 -12.55 25.58 20.40
CA ASP A 513 -13.82 26.13 20.87
C ASP A 513 -14.55 25.17 21.81
N ALA A 514 -14.62 23.88 21.45
CA ALA A 514 -15.28 22.85 22.27
C ALA A 514 -14.67 22.69 23.67
N VAL A 515 -13.36 22.94 23.81
CA VAL A 515 -12.65 22.90 25.09
C VAL A 515 -12.36 24.28 25.68
N TRP A 516 -12.97 25.34 25.14
CA TRP A 516 -12.80 26.73 25.61
C TRP A 516 -11.35 27.23 25.60
N HIS A 517 -10.54 26.75 24.66
CA HIS A 517 -9.14 27.15 24.50
C HIS A 517 -8.99 28.25 23.44
N PRO A 518 -8.40 29.42 23.74
CA PRO A 518 -8.23 30.48 22.78
C PRO A 518 -7.17 30.13 21.73
N ILE A 519 -7.60 29.93 20.49
CA ILE A 519 -6.73 29.73 19.33
C ILE A 519 -6.99 30.80 18.28
N ARG A 520 -5.94 31.22 17.55
CA ARG A 520 -6.08 32.10 16.38
C ARG A 520 -5.62 31.38 15.13
N VAL A 521 -6.47 31.31 14.11
CA VAL A 521 -6.09 30.76 12.81
C VAL A 521 -5.55 31.89 11.92
N THR A 522 -4.36 31.74 11.31
CA THR A 522 -3.73 32.82 10.51
C THR A 522 -3.02 32.32 9.25
N LYS A 523 -3.07 33.12 8.19
CA LYS A 523 -2.36 32.87 6.92
C LYS A 523 -0.86 33.18 6.99
N LEU A 524 -0.39 33.86 8.05
CA LEU A 524 0.99 34.31 8.18
C LEU A 524 2.01 33.16 8.03
N PHE A 525 1.67 31.97 8.50
CA PHE A 525 2.55 30.80 8.45
C PHE A 525 2.42 29.96 7.17
N ASN A 526 1.47 30.27 6.29
CA ASN A 526 1.20 29.45 5.10
C ASN A 526 2.43 29.28 4.18
N PRO A 527 3.25 30.31 3.90
CA PRO A 527 4.47 30.13 3.11
C PRO A 527 5.45 29.13 3.75
N ALA A 528 5.57 29.14 5.08
CA ALA A 528 6.42 28.21 5.82
C ALA A 528 5.84 26.78 5.79
N VAL A 529 4.52 26.62 5.91
CA VAL A 529 3.84 25.33 5.76
C VAL A 529 4.04 24.77 4.35
N ALA A 530 3.88 25.61 3.33
CA ALA A 530 4.11 25.22 1.94
C ALA A 530 5.57 24.79 1.70
N ALA A 531 6.55 25.53 2.22
CA ALA A 531 7.95 25.15 2.15
C ALA A 531 8.21 23.81 2.87
N ALA A 532 7.68 23.65 4.08
CA ALA A 532 7.84 22.43 4.88
C ALA A 532 7.23 21.19 4.21
N SER A 533 6.15 21.33 3.43
CA SER A 533 5.52 20.22 2.70
C SER A 533 6.44 19.55 1.66
N HIS A 534 7.46 20.25 1.19
CA HIS A 534 8.44 19.76 0.21
C HIS A 534 9.71 19.19 0.86
N ILE A 535 9.85 19.29 2.20
CA ILE A 535 11.02 18.79 2.91
C ILE A 535 10.90 17.28 3.10
N PRO A 536 11.84 16.46 2.60
CA PRO A 536 11.80 15.01 2.78
C PRO A 536 11.93 14.63 4.26
N GLY A 537 11.31 13.51 4.64
CA GLY A 537 11.35 12.99 6.01
C GLY A 537 10.17 13.45 6.88
N LYS A 538 10.36 13.38 8.22
CA LYS A 538 9.27 13.53 9.20
C LYS A 538 8.54 14.88 9.13
N ALA A 539 9.25 15.98 8.83
CA ALA A 539 8.66 17.31 8.78
C ALA A 539 7.64 17.46 7.63
N GLY A 540 8.03 17.13 6.40
CA GLY A 540 7.10 17.14 5.26
C GLY A 540 6.01 16.07 5.38
N GLY A 541 6.34 14.89 5.93
CA GLY A 541 5.36 13.85 6.21
C GLY A 541 4.23 14.32 7.15
N LEU A 542 4.56 15.02 8.24
CA LEU A 542 3.56 15.58 9.16
C LEU A 542 2.69 16.65 8.49
N VAL A 543 3.30 17.56 7.72
CA VAL A 543 2.56 18.62 7.00
C VAL A 543 1.60 18.02 5.97
N ASN A 544 2.07 17.10 5.14
CA ASN A 544 1.24 16.45 4.12
C ASN A 544 0.15 15.56 4.74
N LYS A 545 0.40 14.98 5.92
CA LYS A 545 -0.59 14.18 6.64
C LYS A 545 -1.68 15.05 7.32
N ALA A 546 -1.31 16.23 7.81
CA ALA A 546 -2.25 17.16 8.41
C ALA A 546 -3.08 17.91 7.34
N PHE A 547 -2.40 18.49 6.35
CA PHE A 547 -2.99 19.40 5.36
C PHE A 547 -3.15 18.82 3.96
N GLY A 548 -2.97 17.51 3.80
CA GLY A 548 -3.26 16.82 2.55
C GLY A 548 -4.75 16.83 2.23
N ASN A 549 -5.06 16.55 0.97
CA ASN A 549 -6.44 16.43 0.48
C ASN A 549 -6.75 14.98 0.11
N SER A 550 -7.92 14.52 0.53
CA SER A 550 -8.45 13.23 0.13
C SER A 550 -9.93 13.17 0.50
N ALA A 551 -10.80 13.14 -0.49
CA ALA A 551 -12.25 13.10 -0.29
C ALA A 551 -12.92 12.10 -1.24
N TYR A 552 -14.05 11.54 -0.83
CA TYR A 552 -15.01 10.91 -1.72
C TYR A 552 -15.94 11.97 -2.31
N ASP A 553 -16.32 11.81 -3.58
CA ASP A 553 -17.45 12.54 -4.13
C ASP A 553 -18.69 12.25 -3.26
N ARG A 554 -19.41 13.29 -2.84
CA ARG A 554 -20.63 13.19 -2.02
C ARG A 554 -21.63 12.20 -2.57
N LYS A 555 -21.74 12.07 -3.88
CA LYS A 555 -22.69 11.15 -4.53
C LYS A 555 -22.44 9.69 -4.17
N LEU A 556 -21.20 9.30 -3.85
CA LEU A 556 -20.89 7.94 -3.41
C LEU A 556 -21.51 7.58 -2.06
N SER A 557 -21.88 8.60 -1.27
CA SER A 557 -22.30 8.48 0.12
C SER A 557 -23.79 8.79 0.31
N VAL A 558 -24.52 9.00 -0.78
CA VAL A 558 -25.97 9.25 -0.79
C VAL A 558 -26.68 7.94 -1.14
N TYR A 559 -27.35 7.34 -0.15
CA TYR A 559 -28.11 6.11 -0.31
C TYR A 559 -29.59 6.39 -0.06
N LYS A 560 -30.43 6.17 -1.06
CA LYS A 560 -31.86 6.45 -0.93
C LYS A 560 -32.45 5.50 0.11
N GLY A 561 -32.96 6.02 1.23
CA GLY A 561 -33.53 5.23 2.31
C GLY A 561 -32.59 4.90 3.48
N LEU A 562 -31.30 5.28 3.41
CA LEU A 562 -30.40 5.25 4.57
C LEU A 562 -30.05 6.68 4.99
N ASP A 563 -30.77 7.22 5.98
CA ASP A 563 -30.43 8.50 6.59
C ASP A 563 -29.55 8.26 7.82
N TYR A 564 -28.23 8.38 7.64
CA TYR A 564 -27.24 7.98 8.65
C TYR A 564 -26.41 9.14 9.21
N CYS A 565 -26.49 10.33 8.61
CA CYS A 565 -25.76 11.51 9.06
C CYS A 565 -26.50 12.17 10.22
N VAL A 566 -26.56 11.50 11.37
CA VAL A 566 -27.29 11.92 12.58
C VAL A 566 -26.64 13.07 13.33
N LYS A 567 -25.34 13.33 13.10
CA LYS A 567 -24.58 14.42 13.72
C LYS A 567 -23.79 15.20 12.68
N ASP A 568 -23.90 16.53 12.74
CA ASP A 568 -23.07 17.45 11.97
C ASP A 568 -21.63 17.54 12.53
N LEU A 569 -20.73 18.16 11.77
CA LEU A 569 -19.32 18.28 12.13
C LEU A 569 -19.11 18.98 13.50
N ARG A 570 -19.89 20.03 13.78
CA ARG A 570 -19.70 20.84 15.00
C ARG A 570 -20.11 20.06 16.25
N THR A 571 -21.28 19.43 16.18
CA THR A 571 -21.86 18.64 17.27
C THR A 571 -21.00 17.42 17.54
N SER A 572 -20.58 16.71 16.49
CA SER A 572 -19.70 15.55 16.64
C SER A 572 -18.33 15.88 17.22
N ILE A 573 -17.75 17.06 16.91
CA ILE A 573 -16.51 17.52 17.57
C ILE A 573 -16.78 17.81 19.05
N ALA A 574 -17.86 18.53 19.38
CA ALA A 574 -18.19 18.83 20.77
C ALA A 574 -18.35 17.55 21.61
N GLU A 575 -19.11 16.57 21.12
CA GLU A 575 -19.28 15.27 21.79
C GLU A 575 -17.98 14.45 21.87
N THR A 576 -17.12 14.57 20.86
CA THR A 576 -15.79 13.91 20.88
C THR A 576 -14.89 14.46 21.98
N GLU A 577 -14.97 15.77 22.23
CA GLU A 577 -14.13 16.48 23.20
C GLU A 577 -14.73 16.53 24.62
N GLU A 578 -15.99 16.16 24.79
CA GLU A 578 -16.65 16.10 26.08
C GLU A 578 -16.01 15.01 26.95
N GLU A 579 -15.46 15.40 28.12
CA GLU A 579 -14.85 14.43 29.05
C GLU A 579 -15.94 13.51 29.62
N ARG A 580 -15.79 12.18 29.44
CA ARG A 580 -16.67 11.19 30.09
C ARG A 580 -16.58 11.33 31.62
N PRO A 581 -17.69 11.10 32.37
CA PRO A 581 -17.73 11.24 33.82
C PRO A 581 -16.60 10.53 34.58
N GLU A 582 -16.11 9.40 34.07
CA GLU A 582 -15.05 8.58 34.68
C GLU A 582 -13.67 9.27 34.75
N GLU A 583 -13.40 10.29 33.92
CA GLU A 583 -12.14 11.06 34.00
C GLU A 583 -12.18 12.23 34.99
N LYS A 584 -13.38 12.65 35.44
CA LYS A 584 -13.54 13.71 36.44
C LYS A 584 -13.13 13.24 37.84
N GLU A 585 -13.49 12.02 38.24
CA GLU A 585 -13.13 11.46 39.55
C GLU A 585 -11.60 11.36 39.75
N ASN A 586 -10.84 11.06 38.69
CA ASN A 586 -9.38 10.98 38.78
C ASN A 586 -8.66 12.34 38.78
N LYS A 587 -9.33 13.44 38.40
CA LYS A 587 -8.76 14.80 38.41
C LYS A 587 -9.18 15.64 39.62
N GLU A 588 -10.34 15.35 40.23
CA GLU A 588 -10.82 16.10 41.41
C GLU A 588 -9.97 15.89 42.67
N ASN A 589 -9.13 14.86 42.73
CA ASN A 589 -8.19 14.66 43.84
C ASN A 589 -6.93 15.55 43.81
N CYS A 590 -6.85 16.55 42.93
CA CYS A 590 -5.72 17.47 42.86
C CYS A 590 -6.13 18.93 42.56
N ARG A 591 -6.80 19.60 43.50
CA ARG A 591 -6.46 20.96 44.02
C ARG A 591 -7.58 21.57 44.89
N PRO A 592 -7.25 22.44 45.85
CA PRO A 592 -8.19 23.05 46.77
C PRO A 592 -8.90 24.28 46.18
N TYR A 593 -10.18 24.41 46.49
CA TYR A 593 -11.06 25.58 46.53
C TYR A 593 -10.94 26.67 45.44
N GLY A 594 -12.05 26.81 44.69
CA GLY A 594 -12.38 27.98 43.87
C GLY A 594 -13.87 27.98 43.54
N LEU A 595 -14.70 28.11 44.57
CA LEU A 595 -16.17 28.21 44.47
C LEU A 595 -16.53 29.38 43.54
N SER A 596 -17.10 29.09 42.37
CA SER A 596 -17.71 30.09 41.48
C SER A 596 -19.16 29.71 41.25
N ILE A 597 -20.04 30.34 42.01
CA ILE A 597 -21.49 30.21 41.94
C ILE A 597 -21.95 30.77 40.58
N ILE A 598 -22.45 29.91 39.70
CA ILE A 598 -23.18 30.35 38.50
C ILE A 598 -24.62 30.63 38.91
N ILE A 599 -24.95 31.91 39.07
CA ILE A 599 -26.34 32.38 39.17
C ILE A 599 -26.87 32.48 37.74
N HIS A 600 -27.72 31.54 37.33
CA HIS A 600 -28.58 31.72 36.16
C HIS A 600 -29.70 32.71 36.52
N GLN A 601 -29.58 33.97 36.06
CA GLN A 601 -30.75 34.85 35.95
C GLN A 601 -31.53 34.48 34.70
N ASN A 602 -32.54 33.61 34.87
CA ASN A 602 -33.63 33.48 33.92
C ASN A 602 -34.61 34.64 34.14
N GLN A 603 -34.70 35.54 33.16
CA GLN A 603 -35.92 36.32 32.95
C GLN A 603 -36.79 35.53 31.98
N TYR A 604 -37.88 34.94 32.47
CA TYR A 604 -39.22 35.15 31.94
C TYR A 604 -40.22 34.72 33.02
N THR A 605 -41.17 35.61 33.23
CA THR A 605 -42.23 35.67 34.23
C THR A 605 -43.28 34.58 34.05
N GLU A 606 -43.71 33.93 35.14
CA GLU A 606 -45.11 33.88 35.60
C GLU A 606 -45.27 33.04 36.89
N GLY A 607 -45.63 33.73 37.99
CA GLY A 607 -46.76 33.38 38.85
C GLY A 607 -46.78 32.10 39.72
N PHE A 608 -46.65 32.34 41.04
CA PHE A 608 -47.34 31.65 42.17
C PHE A 608 -46.68 30.43 42.85
N PRO A 609 -46.87 30.26 44.18
CA PRO A 609 -45.76 30.20 45.11
C PRO A 609 -45.55 28.82 45.74
N VAL A 610 -44.30 28.60 46.12
CA VAL A 610 -43.82 27.53 46.99
C VAL A 610 -44.57 27.54 48.31
N ASN A 611 -44.99 26.36 48.76
CA ASN A 611 -45.02 26.08 50.18
C ASN A 611 -44.73 24.60 50.46
N THR A 612 -44.09 24.40 51.61
CA THR A 612 -44.05 23.19 52.45
C THR A 612 -42.96 22.14 52.17
N ILE A 613 -41.84 22.21 52.93
CA ILE A 613 -41.51 21.33 54.10
C ILE A 613 -41.36 19.82 53.76
N LEU A 614 -40.32 19.04 54.10
CA LEU A 614 -39.28 19.00 55.14
C LEU A 614 -38.19 17.96 54.74
N PRO A 615 -37.03 17.93 55.42
CA PRO A 615 -36.01 16.89 55.28
C PRO A 615 -36.22 15.74 56.27
N GLY A 616 -35.92 14.53 55.81
CA GLY A 616 -35.59 13.36 56.62
C GLY A 616 -34.84 12.39 55.70
N SER A 617 -33.93 11.52 56.11
CA SER A 617 -33.22 11.26 57.36
C SER A 617 -32.59 9.90 57.12
N TRP A 618 -31.25 9.82 57.16
CA TRP A 618 -30.46 8.69 57.65
C TRP A 618 -30.50 7.31 56.95
N ASP A 619 -29.27 6.86 56.60
CA ASP A 619 -28.60 5.65 57.15
C ASP A 619 -28.28 4.42 56.28
N GLY A 620 -27.05 3.95 56.53
CA GLY A 620 -26.61 2.54 56.46
C GLY A 620 -25.90 2.14 55.16
N ALA A 621 -24.57 2.13 55.08
CA ALA A 621 -23.65 1.08 55.56
C ALA A 621 -23.84 -0.27 54.87
N ASP A 622 -22.88 -0.70 54.02
CA ASP A 622 -21.89 -1.71 54.42
C ASP A 622 -20.89 -2.03 53.30
N ILE A 623 -19.69 -2.40 53.75
CA ILE A 623 -18.49 -2.74 53.00
C ILE A 623 -18.46 -4.25 52.74
N THR A 624 -18.17 -4.69 51.52
CA THR A 624 -17.18 -5.76 51.21
C THR A 624 -16.80 -5.74 49.74
#